data_AF-A0A8W7PMY6-F1
#
_entry.id   AF-A0A8W7PMY6-F1
#
_cell.length_a   1.000
_cell.length_b   1.000
_cell.length_c   1.000
_cell.angle_alpha   90.00
_cell.angle_beta   90.00
_cell.angle_gamma   90.00
#
_symmetry.space_group_name_H-M   'P 1'
#
loop_
_entity.id
_entity.type
_entity.pdbx_description
1 polymer ?
#
loop_
_entity_poly.entity_id
_entity_poly.type
_entity_poly.pdbx_seq_one_letter_code
_entity_poly.pdbx_strand_id
1 'polypeptide(L)'
;MDYNFDVVDGKVLITLRKRGAPMDKLVSELMILANSEWGRMLAEADIPAMYRAQSMGKVRMTTRPEPHIGLGVAQYAWATSPLRRATDFVNQRQLTAMIRGEKPQFEQGNAMLFALLRDFDATYSAYLGFQDKLEHFWCLRWFTQEGVSNITATFIKEDLVRIDGLPMRVRIPGLPELARGDRIQLSVIRIDELMAEIEFRFTGVVGHVEAASEEEEG
;
A
#
# COMPACT_ATOMS: atom_id res chain seq x y z
N MET A 1 -3.32 -8.77 -4.52
CA MET A 1 -4.71 -9.04 -4.09
C MET A 1 -4.95 -8.26 -2.82
N ASP A 2 -6.08 -7.57 -2.70
CA ASP A 2 -6.47 -6.88 -1.46
C ASP A 2 -7.40 -7.76 -0.64
N TYR A 3 -7.41 -7.54 0.67
CA TYR A 3 -8.24 -8.28 1.61
C TYR A 3 -9.02 -7.30 2.51
N ASN A 4 -10.23 -7.70 2.88
CA ASN A 4 -11.01 -7.03 3.91
C ASN A 4 -10.94 -7.84 5.21
N PHE A 5 -10.88 -7.14 6.32
CA PHE A 5 -10.94 -7.70 7.66
C PHE A 5 -12.21 -7.20 8.35
N ASP A 6 -13.06 -8.13 8.77
CA ASP A 6 -14.26 -7.84 9.54
C ASP A 6 -14.22 -8.64 10.86
N VAL A 7 -14.79 -8.08 11.93
CA VAL A 7 -14.98 -8.78 13.20
C VAL A 7 -16.47 -8.81 13.52
N VAL A 8 -17.08 -9.98 13.39
CA VAL A 8 -18.52 -10.20 13.64
C VAL A 8 -18.65 -11.14 14.82
N ASP A 9 -19.30 -10.69 15.89
CA ASP A 9 -19.47 -11.44 17.14
C ASP A 9 -18.17 -12.01 17.70
N GLY A 10 -17.07 -11.25 17.58
CA GLY A 10 -15.73 -11.64 18.03
C GLY A 10 -15.00 -12.60 17.09
N LYS A 11 -15.60 -13.00 15.97
CA LYS A 11 -15.00 -13.85 14.94
C LYS A 11 -14.41 -13.00 13.81
N VAL A 12 -13.16 -13.26 13.46
CA VAL A 12 -12.41 -12.59 12.39
C VAL A 12 -12.79 -13.23 11.05
N LEU A 13 -13.19 -12.39 10.11
CA LEU A 13 -13.47 -12.77 8.73
C LEU A 13 -12.47 -12.07 7.82
N ILE A 14 -11.71 -12.84 7.06
CA ILE A 14 -10.78 -12.35 6.05
C ILE A 14 -11.35 -12.73 4.70
N THR A 15 -11.69 -11.72 3.90
CA THR A 15 -12.30 -11.94 2.58
C THR A 15 -11.48 -11.27 1.49
N LEU A 16 -11.43 -11.92 0.31
CA LEU A 16 -10.81 -11.33 -0.87
C LEU A 16 -11.62 -10.13 -1.33
N ARG A 17 -10.98 -8.98 -1.41
CA ARG A 17 -11.58 -7.78 -1.99
C ARG A 17 -11.49 -7.90 -3.51
N LYS A 18 -12.63 -8.00 -4.19
CA LYS A 18 -12.69 -7.91 -5.65
C LYS A 18 -12.31 -6.49 -6.09
N ARG A 19 -11.07 -6.30 -6.56
CA ARG A 19 -10.68 -5.06 -7.27
C ARG A 19 -11.42 -4.99 -8.61
N GLY A 20 -11.61 -3.77 -9.11
CA GLY A 20 -12.06 -3.54 -10.48
C GLY A 20 -13.57 -3.56 -10.69
N ALA A 21 -14.36 -3.37 -9.62
CA ALA A 21 -15.76 -2.97 -9.82
C ALA A 21 -15.78 -1.70 -10.71
N PRO A 22 -16.66 -1.61 -11.72
CA PRO A 22 -16.68 -0.46 -12.63
C PRO A 22 -16.74 0.89 -11.91
N MET A 23 -17.47 0.94 -10.79
CA MET A 23 -17.57 2.12 -9.94
C MET A 23 -16.26 2.47 -9.24
N ASP A 24 -15.55 1.49 -8.66
CA ASP A 24 -14.26 1.74 -8.00
C ASP A 24 -13.24 2.26 -9.01
N LYS A 25 -13.23 1.69 -10.23
CA LYS A 25 -12.38 2.15 -11.32
C LYS A 25 -12.74 3.58 -11.71
N LEU A 26 -14.02 3.88 -11.94
CA LEU A 26 -14.46 5.22 -12.29
C LEU A 26 -14.05 6.26 -11.23
N VAL A 27 -14.28 5.96 -9.95
CA VAL A 27 -13.90 6.86 -8.86
C VAL A 27 -12.38 7.04 -8.84
N SER A 28 -11.60 5.96 -8.98
CA SER A 28 -10.13 6.04 -9.04
C SER A 28 -9.65 6.94 -10.18
N GLU A 29 -10.16 6.75 -11.40
CA GLU A 29 -9.78 7.56 -12.56
C GLU A 29 -10.14 9.05 -12.37
N LEU A 30 -11.32 9.35 -11.79
CA LEU A 30 -11.71 10.72 -11.48
C LEU A 30 -10.79 11.36 -10.43
N MET A 31 -10.35 10.60 -9.42
CA MET A 31 -9.39 11.10 -8.44
C MET A 31 -8.01 11.31 -9.05
N ILE A 32 -7.59 10.42 -9.97
CA ILE A 32 -6.33 10.59 -10.71
C ILE A 32 -6.37 11.85 -11.56
N LEU A 33 -7.45 12.04 -12.32
CA LEU A 33 -7.68 13.23 -13.14
C LEU A 33 -7.66 14.51 -12.31
N ALA A 34 -8.40 14.56 -11.20
CA ALA A 34 -8.45 15.75 -10.33
C ALA A 34 -7.08 16.11 -9.74
N ASN A 35 -6.35 15.12 -9.20
CA ASN A 35 -5.01 15.33 -8.64
C ASN A 35 -3.96 15.73 -9.69
N SER A 36 -4.09 15.20 -10.92
CA SER A 36 -3.22 15.58 -12.05
C SER A 36 -3.50 17.02 -12.51
N GLU A 37 -4.77 17.36 -12.65
CA GLU A 37 -5.21 18.67 -13.18
C GLU A 37 -4.98 19.79 -12.17
N TRP A 38 -5.33 19.59 -10.90
CA TRP A 38 -5.03 20.57 -9.86
C TRP A 38 -3.52 20.74 -9.63
N GLY A 39 -2.75 19.66 -9.76
CA GLY A 39 -1.30 19.72 -9.80
C GLY A 39 -0.78 20.55 -10.98
N ARG A 40 -1.39 20.41 -12.16
CA ARG A 40 -1.08 21.22 -13.36
C ARG A 40 -1.32 22.70 -13.09
N MET A 41 -2.49 23.04 -12.56
CA MET A 41 -2.89 24.44 -12.31
C MET A 41 -1.94 25.12 -11.32
N LEU A 42 -1.54 24.44 -10.24
CA LEU A 42 -0.55 24.96 -9.30
C LEU A 42 0.81 25.19 -9.96
N ALA A 43 1.27 24.22 -10.76
CA ALA A 43 2.53 24.32 -11.48
C ALA A 43 2.54 25.49 -12.47
N GLU A 44 1.47 25.71 -13.23
CA GLU A 44 1.35 26.81 -14.18
C GLU A 44 1.26 28.18 -13.51
N ALA A 45 0.70 28.24 -12.29
CA ALA A 45 0.67 29.43 -11.47
C ALA A 45 1.98 29.71 -10.71
N ASP A 46 3.01 28.86 -10.88
CA ASP A 46 4.26 28.86 -10.10
C ASP A 46 4.03 28.79 -8.57
N ILE A 47 2.98 28.08 -8.16
CA ILE A 47 2.64 27.86 -6.75
C ILE A 47 3.17 26.49 -6.34
N PRO A 48 4.03 26.40 -5.30
CA PRO A 48 4.57 25.12 -4.86
C PRO A 48 3.49 24.28 -4.20
N ALA A 49 3.62 22.97 -4.36
CA ALA A 49 2.74 21.96 -3.79
C ALA A 49 3.53 20.68 -3.52
N MET A 50 2.94 19.73 -2.80
CA MET A 50 3.51 18.41 -2.57
C MET A 50 3.03 17.47 -3.68
N TYR A 51 3.96 17.03 -4.53
CA TYR A 51 3.73 16.11 -5.64
C TYR A 51 4.22 14.72 -5.28
N ARG A 52 3.68 13.73 -5.97
CA ARG A 52 4.11 12.35 -5.91
C ARG A 52 4.67 11.97 -7.27
N ALA A 53 5.97 11.72 -7.30
CA ALA A 53 6.71 11.43 -8.53
C ALA A 53 7.12 9.95 -8.55
N GLN A 54 7.15 9.39 -9.75
CA GLN A 54 7.67 8.06 -9.98
C GLN A 54 8.42 8.04 -11.31
N SER A 55 9.73 7.87 -11.23
CA SER A 55 10.60 7.56 -12.36
C SER A 55 10.78 6.04 -12.47
N MET A 56 11.91 5.55 -12.99
CA MET A 56 12.27 4.13 -12.88
C MET A 56 12.56 3.79 -11.41
N GLY A 57 11.59 3.22 -10.71
CA GLY A 57 11.74 2.76 -9.32
C GLY A 57 10.63 3.23 -8.38
N LYS A 58 11.01 3.46 -7.12
CA LYS A 58 10.07 3.78 -6.04
C LYS A 58 9.46 5.16 -6.20
N VAL A 59 8.22 5.25 -5.75
CA VAL A 59 7.50 6.50 -5.60
C VAL A 59 8.18 7.37 -4.55
N ARG A 60 8.29 8.68 -4.80
CA ARG A 60 8.80 9.66 -3.84
C ARG A 60 7.92 10.91 -3.81
N MET A 61 7.94 11.61 -2.69
CA MET A 61 7.34 12.95 -2.59
C MET A 61 8.33 14.01 -3.07
N THR A 62 7.84 15.03 -3.77
CA THR A 62 8.63 16.18 -4.26
C THR A 62 7.84 17.48 -4.03
N THR A 63 8.53 18.63 -4.01
CA THR A 63 7.86 19.95 -3.99
C THR A 63 7.70 20.57 -5.38
N ARG A 64 8.14 19.85 -6.41
CA ARG A 64 8.12 20.26 -7.81
C ARG A 64 7.36 19.24 -8.65
N PRO A 65 6.64 19.67 -9.69
CA PRO A 65 5.95 18.77 -10.59
C PRO A 65 6.96 17.88 -11.32
N GLU A 66 6.75 16.57 -11.22
CA GLU A 66 7.55 15.55 -11.91
C GLU A 66 6.62 14.43 -12.37
N PRO A 67 6.98 13.69 -13.44
CA PRO A 67 6.17 12.59 -13.95
C PRO A 67 5.93 11.49 -12.92
N HIS A 68 4.75 10.86 -13.02
CA HIS A 68 4.44 9.63 -12.32
C HIS A 68 4.19 8.52 -13.34
N ILE A 69 5.25 7.79 -13.73
CA ILE A 69 5.17 6.82 -14.83
C ILE A 69 4.12 5.72 -14.61
N GLY A 70 3.98 5.22 -13.38
CA GLY A 70 3.01 4.15 -13.08
C GLY A 70 1.54 4.59 -13.17
N LEU A 71 1.27 5.90 -13.17
CA LEU A 71 -0.07 6.46 -13.37
C LEU A 71 -0.23 7.07 -14.77
N GLY A 72 0.83 7.16 -15.56
CA GLY A 72 0.80 7.75 -16.90
C GLY A 72 0.52 9.27 -16.93
N VAL A 73 0.84 10.00 -15.86
CA VAL A 73 0.56 11.45 -15.76
C VAL A 73 1.85 12.28 -15.65
N ALA A 74 1.83 13.49 -16.21
CA ALA A 74 2.97 14.42 -16.23
C ALA A 74 3.29 15.02 -14.85
N GLN A 75 2.28 15.16 -14.00
CA GLN A 75 2.41 15.54 -12.59
C GLN A 75 1.25 14.96 -11.80
N TYR A 76 1.46 14.73 -10.51
CA TYR A 76 0.44 14.17 -9.65
C TYR A 76 0.52 14.77 -8.24
N ALA A 77 -0.42 15.63 -7.87
CA ALA A 77 -0.47 16.26 -6.55
C ALA A 77 -1.69 15.74 -5.79
N TRP A 78 -1.49 15.07 -4.65
CA TRP A 78 -2.61 14.62 -3.83
C TRP A 78 -3.35 15.82 -3.24
N ALA A 79 -4.64 15.94 -3.53
CA ALA A 79 -5.51 17.01 -3.05
C ALA A 79 -6.99 16.58 -2.88
N THR A 80 -7.36 15.34 -3.20
CA THR A 80 -8.74 14.83 -3.15
C THR A 80 -9.17 14.24 -1.81
N SER A 81 -8.29 14.21 -0.79
CA SER A 81 -8.56 13.57 0.52
C SER A 81 -8.01 14.38 1.73
N PRO A 82 -8.32 15.69 1.83
CA PRO A 82 -7.75 16.60 2.84
C PRO A 82 -8.09 16.22 4.28
N LEU A 83 -9.21 15.52 4.51
CA LEU A 83 -9.64 15.13 5.86
C LEU A 83 -8.82 13.97 6.45
N ARG A 84 -8.11 13.21 5.62
CA ARG A 84 -7.39 12.00 6.02
C ARG A 84 -5.92 11.96 5.62
N ARG A 85 -5.46 12.94 4.83
CA ARG A 85 -4.05 13.06 4.39
C ARG A 85 -3.58 14.49 4.54
N ALA A 86 -2.52 14.69 5.31
CA ALA A 86 -1.97 16.01 5.58
C ALA A 86 -1.42 16.71 4.32
N THR A 87 -0.85 15.94 3.40
CA THR A 87 -0.40 16.43 2.07
C THR A 87 -1.54 17.04 1.28
N ASP A 88 -2.70 16.37 1.21
CA ASP A 88 -3.90 16.91 0.56
C ASP A 88 -4.38 18.20 1.22
N PHE A 89 -4.35 18.28 2.54
CA PHE A 89 -4.72 19.50 3.26
C PHE A 89 -3.78 20.67 2.90
N VAL A 90 -2.46 20.44 2.89
CA VAL A 90 -1.48 21.46 2.49
C VAL A 90 -1.72 21.92 1.05
N ASN A 91 -1.89 20.98 0.12
CA ASN A 91 -2.14 21.29 -1.28
C ASN A 91 -3.46 22.04 -1.49
N GLN A 92 -4.52 21.69 -0.76
CA GLN A 92 -5.79 22.41 -0.84
C GLN A 92 -5.69 23.86 -0.35
N ARG A 93 -4.83 24.17 0.63
CA ARG A 93 -4.59 25.56 1.04
C ARG A 93 -3.94 26.39 -0.05
N GLN A 94 -2.95 25.82 -0.75
CA GLN A 94 -2.32 26.46 -1.91
C GLN A 94 -3.32 26.64 -3.06
N LEU A 95 -4.13 25.63 -3.37
CA LEU A 95 -5.19 25.70 -4.39
C LEU A 95 -6.24 26.76 -4.05
N THR A 96 -6.68 26.81 -2.79
CA THR A 96 -7.68 27.79 -2.34
C THR A 96 -7.16 29.22 -2.48
N ALA A 97 -5.90 29.46 -2.09
CA ALA A 97 -5.26 30.77 -2.27
C ALA A 97 -5.19 31.16 -3.76
N MET A 98 -4.76 30.23 -4.62
CA MET A 98 -4.73 30.42 -6.08
C MET A 98 -6.11 30.81 -6.64
N ILE A 99 -7.15 30.04 -6.31
CA ILE A 99 -8.52 30.27 -6.81
C ILE A 99 -9.07 31.62 -6.33
N ARG A 100 -8.72 32.06 -5.12
CA ARG A 100 -9.17 33.34 -4.56
C ARG A 100 -8.31 34.54 -4.96
N GLY A 101 -7.19 34.32 -5.67
CA GLY A 101 -6.22 35.38 -5.95
C GLY A 101 -5.51 35.90 -4.69
N GLU A 102 -5.45 35.10 -3.64
CA GLU A 102 -4.77 35.41 -2.39
C GLU A 102 -3.30 34.95 -2.43
N LYS A 103 -2.46 35.51 -1.55
CA LYS A 103 -1.08 35.06 -1.40
C LYS A 103 -1.06 33.59 -0.91
N PRO A 104 -0.39 32.66 -1.62
CA PRO A 104 -0.22 31.28 -1.14
C PRO A 104 0.50 31.24 0.21
N GLN A 105 0.19 30.24 1.03
CA GLN A 105 0.83 30.07 2.34
C GLN A 105 2.32 29.77 2.20
N PHE A 106 2.69 28.99 1.20
CA PHE A 106 4.07 28.61 0.91
C PHE A 106 4.52 29.19 -0.42
N GLU A 107 5.73 29.76 -0.41
CA GLU A 107 6.43 30.26 -1.59
C GLU A 107 7.42 29.22 -2.13
N GLN A 108 7.88 29.37 -3.36
CA GLN A 108 8.89 28.49 -3.94
C GLN A 108 10.14 28.42 -3.04
N GLY A 109 10.64 27.21 -2.83
CA GLY A 109 11.81 27.00 -1.96
C GLY A 109 11.55 27.16 -0.45
N ASN A 110 10.30 27.32 -0.01
CA ASN A 110 9.98 27.51 1.40
C ASN A 110 10.40 26.29 2.25
N ALA A 111 11.28 26.52 3.23
CA ALA A 111 11.84 25.49 4.11
C ALA A 111 10.78 24.73 4.92
N MET A 112 9.68 25.40 5.31
CA MET A 112 8.59 24.75 6.05
C MET A 112 7.83 23.75 5.19
N LEU A 113 7.66 24.01 3.88
CA LEU A 113 7.02 23.06 2.98
C LEU A 113 7.86 21.78 2.86
N PHE A 114 9.18 21.91 2.76
CA PHE A 114 10.10 20.76 2.77
C PHE A 114 10.07 19.99 4.08
N ALA A 115 10.04 20.70 5.21
CA ALA A 115 9.93 20.08 6.53
C ALA A 115 8.64 19.26 6.64
N LEU A 116 7.49 19.84 6.26
CA LEU A 116 6.20 19.15 6.26
C LEU A 116 6.18 17.92 5.35
N LEU A 117 6.82 17.99 4.17
CA LEU A 117 6.93 16.86 3.25
C LEU A 117 7.71 15.70 3.89
N ARG A 118 8.87 16.00 4.49
CA ARG A 118 9.70 15.00 5.17
C ARG A 118 8.98 14.39 6.38
N ASP A 119 8.30 15.22 7.18
CA ASP A 119 7.58 14.76 8.36
C ASP A 119 6.36 13.91 7.96
N PHE A 120 5.70 14.25 6.85
CA PHE A 120 4.67 13.40 6.25
C PHE A 120 5.22 12.04 5.84
N ASP A 121 6.32 12.00 5.07
CA ASP A 121 6.91 10.73 4.61
C ASP A 121 7.27 9.81 5.79
N ALA A 122 7.94 10.36 6.81
CA ALA A 122 8.30 9.60 8.01
C ALA A 122 7.08 9.06 8.75
N THR A 123 6.06 9.90 8.96
CA THR A 123 4.82 9.52 9.66
C THR A 123 4.03 8.48 8.86
N TYR A 124 3.93 8.67 7.54
CA TYR A 124 3.19 7.80 6.65
C TYR A 124 3.83 6.41 6.56
N SER A 125 5.16 6.33 6.43
CA SER A 125 5.88 5.06 6.47
C SER A 125 5.73 4.33 7.82
N ALA A 126 5.78 5.06 8.94
CA ALA A 126 5.55 4.47 10.26
C ALA A 126 4.12 3.92 10.42
N TYR A 127 3.12 4.65 9.90
CA TYR A 127 1.73 4.19 9.90
C TYR A 127 1.54 2.92 9.06
N LEU A 128 2.12 2.87 7.84
CA LEU A 128 2.08 1.66 7.01
C LEU A 128 2.71 0.45 7.71
N GLY A 129 3.89 0.63 8.33
CA GLY A 129 4.53 -0.45 9.07
C GLY A 129 3.72 -0.91 10.30
N PHE A 130 2.89 -0.04 10.89
CA PHE A 130 1.95 -0.44 11.93
C PHE A 130 0.73 -1.16 11.35
N GLN A 131 0.21 -0.72 10.20
CA GLN A 131 -0.88 -1.38 9.49
C GLN A 131 -0.50 -2.82 9.11
N ASP A 132 0.71 -3.04 8.57
CA ASP A 132 1.21 -4.38 8.25
C ASP A 132 1.21 -5.31 9.47
N LYS A 133 1.60 -4.78 10.65
CA LYS A 133 1.59 -5.55 11.91
C LYS A 133 0.17 -5.87 12.37
N LEU A 134 -0.77 -4.94 12.22
CA LEU A 134 -2.18 -5.17 12.54
C LEU A 134 -2.79 -6.22 11.62
N GLU A 135 -2.56 -6.13 10.31
CA GLU A 135 -3.04 -7.12 9.34
C GLU A 135 -2.47 -8.51 9.63
N HIS A 136 -1.18 -8.60 9.97
CA HIS A 136 -0.55 -9.83 10.41
C HIS A 136 -1.20 -10.40 11.67
N PHE A 137 -1.39 -9.57 12.70
CA PHE A 137 -2.04 -9.98 13.95
C PHE A 137 -3.45 -10.56 13.69
N TRP A 138 -4.24 -9.92 12.83
CA TRP A 138 -5.58 -10.42 12.49
C TRP A 138 -5.53 -11.76 11.73
N CYS A 139 -4.50 -12.01 10.92
CA CYS A 139 -4.27 -13.33 10.34
C CYS A 139 -4.01 -14.40 11.42
N LEU A 140 -3.23 -14.08 12.46
CA LEU A 140 -2.99 -15.01 13.57
C LEU A 140 -4.27 -15.33 14.33
N ARG A 141 -5.07 -14.31 14.64
CA ARG A 141 -6.40 -14.48 15.26
C ARG A 141 -7.29 -15.36 14.41
N TRP A 142 -7.28 -15.17 13.09
CA TRP A 142 -8.03 -16.02 12.16
C TRP A 142 -7.56 -17.48 12.22
N PHE A 143 -6.24 -17.75 12.21
CA PHE A 143 -5.71 -19.11 12.35
C PHE A 143 -6.14 -19.76 13.66
N THR A 144 -6.06 -19.05 14.78
CA THR A 144 -6.50 -19.55 16.11
C THR A 144 -7.98 -19.89 16.12
N GLN A 145 -8.82 -19.04 15.51
CA GLN A 145 -10.28 -19.20 15.51
C GLN A 145 -10.78 -20.29 14.57
N GLU A 146 -10.19 -20.42 13.38
CA GLU A 146 -10.57 -21.45 12.41
C GLU A 146 -9.95 -22.82 12.73
N GLY A 147 -8.90 -22.87 13.55
CA GLY A 147 -8.24 -24.12 13.93
C GLY A 147 -7.58 -24.82 12.74
N VAL A 148 -7.14 -24.07 11.72
CA VAL A 148 -6.55 -24.61 10.50
C VAL A 148 -5.15 -25.15 10.80
N SER A 149 -4.96 -26.44 10.58
CA SER A 149 -3.67 -27.11 10.81
C SER A 149 -2.80 -27.20 9.55
N ASN A 150 -3.40 -27.16 8.35
CA ASN A 150 -2.73 -27.30 7.08
C ASN A 150 -3.19 -26.21 6.11
N ILE A 151 -2.25 -25.56 5.44
CA ILE A 151 -2.55 -24.52 4.45
C ILE A 151 -1.61 -24.63 3.25
N THR A 152 -1.96 -23.95 2.17
CA THR A 152 -1.09 -23.79 1.01
C THR A 152 -0.49 -22.41 0.98
N ALA A 153 0.72 -22.31 0.42
CA ALA A 153 1.39 -21.04 0.19
C ALA A 153 2.05 -21.06 -1.19
N THR A 154 2.21 -19.89 -1.77
CA THR A 154 2.93 -19.68 -3.04
C THR A 154 4.33 -19.16 -2.76
N PHE A 155 5.35 -19.82 -3.31
CA PHE A 155 6.74 -19.42 -3.21
C PHE A 155 7.03 -18.15 -4.02
N ILE A 156 7.67 -17.16 -3.39
CA ILE A 156 8.04 -15.89 -4.03
C ILE A 156 9.52 -15.89 -4.40
N LYS A 157 10.40 -15.98 -3.40
CA LYS A 157 11.87 -15.97 -3.54
C LYS A 157 12.54 -16.36 -2.22
N GLU A 158 13.77 -16.89 -2.29
CA GLU A 158 14.57 -17.27 -1.11
C GLU A 158 13.83 -18.23 -0.17
N ASP A 159 13.34 -17.74 0.96
CA ASP A 159 12.50 -18.44 1.93
C ASP A 159 11.11 -17.76 2.09
N LEU A 160 10.85 -16.72 1.31
CA LEU A 160 9.63 -15.91 1.39
C LEU A 160 8.49 -16.57 0.60
N VAL A 161 7.39 -16.81 1.31
CA VAL A 161 6.16 -17.37 0.76
C VAL A 161 4.98 -16.47 1.09
N ARG A 162 3.95 -16.52 0.27
CA ARG A 162 2.64 -15.92 0.54
C ARG A 162 1.64 -17.00 0.88
N ILE A 163 0.95 -16.87 2.00
CA ILE A 163 -0.14 -17.78 2.37
C ILE A 163 -1.32 -17.57 1.42
N ASP A 164 -1.85 -18.65 0.86
CA ASP A 164 -2.96 -18.56 -0.06
C ASP A 164 -4.25 -18.21 0.69
N GLY A 165 -5.01 -17.24 0.16
CA GLY A 165 -6.27 -16.80 0.76
C GLY A 165 -6.14 -15.86 1.96
N LEU A 166 -4.92 -15.47 2.35
CA LEU A 166 -4.66 -14.52 3.43
C LEU A 166 -3.69 -13.40 2.98
N PRO A 167 -3.80 -12.18 3.54
CA PRO A 167 -2.85 -11.08 3.35
C PRO A 167 -1.55 -11.30 4.15
N MET A 168 -0.96 -12.49 4.04
CA MET A 168 0.14 -12.89 4.90
C MET A 168 1.34 -13.38 4.09
N ARG A 169 2.51 -12.79 4.36
CA ARG A 169 3.80 -13.23 3.85
C ARG A 169 4.69 -13.64 5.02
N VAL A 170 5.34 -14.77 4.90
CA VAL A 170 6.22 -15.32 5.94
C VAL A 170 7.48 -15.89 5.34
N ARG A 171 8.57 -15.83 6.10
CA ARG A 171 9.80 -16.54 5.76
C ARG A 171 9.77 -17.92 6.39
N ILE A 172 10.00 -18.96 5.60
CA ILE A 172 10.04 -20.36 6.03
C ILE A 172 11.47 -20.88 5.86
N PRO A 173 12.28 -20.90 6.93
CA PRO A 173 13.64 -21.40 6.86
C PRO A 173 13.69 -22.87 6.42
N GLY A 174 14.70 -23.23 5.62
CA GLY A 174 14.94 -24.62 5.22
C GLY A 174 14.00 -25.14 4.13
N LEU A 175 13.37 -24.26 3.35
CA LEU A 175 12.69 -24.68 2.12
C LEU A 175 13.67 -25.34 1.14
N PRO A 176 13.23 -26.35 0.37
CA PRO A 176 14.01 -26.89 -0.73
C PRO A 176 14.16 -25.85 -1.85
N GLU A 177 14.94 -26.19 -2.88
CA GLU A 177 15.01 -25.38 -4.10
C GLU A 177 13.65 -25.39 -4.81
N LEU A 178 13.05 -24.20 -4.96
CA LEU A 178 11.72 -23.99 -5.51
C LEU A 178 11.78 -22.91 -6.60
N ALA A 179 10.93 -23.05 -7.61
CA ALA A 179 10.71 -22.02 -8.60
C ALA A 179 9.66 -21.02 -8.10
N ARG A 180 9.82 -19.73 -8.43
CA ARG A 180 8.80 -18.71 -8.15
C ARG A 180 7.46 -19.15 -8.74
N GLY A 181 6.40 -19.13 -7.93
CA GLY A 181 5.08 -19.62 -8.31
C GLY A 181 4.77 -21.06 -7.87
N ASP A 182 5.76 -21.82 -7.39
CA ASP A 182 5.52 -23.13 -6.79
C ASP A 182 4.56 -23.02 -5.61
N ARG A 183 3.54 -23.88 -5.59
CA ARG A 183 2.64 -24.02 -4.45
C ARG A 183 3.14 -25.11 -3.54
N ILE A 184 3.32 -24.75 -2.28
CA ILE A 184 3.76 -25.63 -1.23
C ILE A 184 2.65 -25.83 -0.20
N GLN A 185 2.70 -26.97 0.48
CA GLN A 185 1.85 -27.26 1.63
C GLN A 185 2.65 -27.05 2.91
N LEU A 186 2.00 -26.38 3.86
CA LEU A 186 2.53 -26.02 5.15
C LEU A 186 1.61 -26.56 6.25
N SER A 187 2.19 -27.00 7.36
CA SER A 187 1.47 -27.33 8.59
C SER A 187 1.80 -26.32 9.69
N VAL A 188 0.79 -25.87 10.43
CA VAL A 188 0.96 -24.94 11.55
C VAL A 188 1.55 -25.70 12.73
N ILE A 189 2.68 -25.21 13.27
CA ILE A 189 3.34 -25.79 14.44
C ILE A 189 2.90 -25.06 15.71
N ARG A 190 2.98 -23.73 15.69
CA ARG A 190 2.76 -22.88 16.86
C ARG A 190 2.24 -21.52 16.40
N ILE A 191 1.33 -20.95 17.17
CA ILE A 191 0.86 -19.57 17.04
C ILE A 191 1.12 -18.88 18.37
N ASP A 192 1.77 -17.73 18.32
CA ASP A 192 2.01 -16.86 19.48
C ASP A 192 1.44 -15.47 19.19
N GLU A 193 0.21 -15.25 19.65
CA GLU A 193 -0.48 -13.96 19.42
C GLU A 193 0.15 -12.80 20.20
N LEU A 194 0.88 -13.09 21.28
CA LEU A 194 1.53 -12.06 22.09
C LEU A 194 2.78 -11.52 21.38
N MET A 195 3.58 -12.42 20.80
CA MET A 195 4.77 -12.06 20.03
C MET A 195 4.45 -11.74 18.56
N ALA A 196 3.20 -11.96 18.14
CA ALA A 196 2.76 -11.88 16.75
C ALA A 196 3.58 -12.80 15.82
N GLU A 197 3.76 -14.06 16.24
CA GLU A 197 4.52 -15.07 15.51
C GLU A 197 3.67 -16.28 15.15
N ILE A 198 3.98 -16.91 14.02
CA ILE A 198 3.46 -18.22 13.63
C ILE A 198 4.55 -19.01 12.95
N GLU A 199 4.64 -20.28 13.36
CA GLU A 199 5.63 -21.22 12.85
C GLU A 199 4.95 -22.24 11.96
N PHE A 200 5.53 -22.46 10.77
CA PHE A 200 5.08 -23.46 9.82
C PHE A 200 6.16 -24.50 9.57
N ARG A 201 5.72 -25.74 9.29
CA ARG A 201 6.55 -26.80 8.76
C ARG A 201 6.16 -27.08 7.33
N PHE A 202 7.14 -27.07 6.42
CA PHE A 202 6.96 -27.55 5.05
C PHE A 202 6.63 -29.04 5.02
N THR A 203 5.58 -29.42 4.29
CA THR A 203 5.15 -30.82 4.16
C THR A 203 5.21 -31.35 2.73
N GLY A 204 5.34 -30.51 1.72
CA GLY A 204 5.49 -30.94 0.33
C GLY A 204 5.15 -29.86 -0.70
N VAL A 205 5.46 -30.14 -1.96
CA VAL A 205 5.04 -29.33 -3.12
C VAL A 205 3.73 -29.91 -3.66
N VAL A 206 2.75 -29.05 -3.92
CA VAL A 206 1.39 -29.45 -4.33
C VAL A 206 0.97 -28.90 -5.70
N GLY A 207 1.81 -28.10 -6.34
CA GLY A 207 1.58 -27.65 -7.71
C GLY A 207 2.44 -26.43 -8.07
N HIS A 208 2.10 -25.82 -9.20
CA HIS A 208 2.72 -24.59 -9.68
C HIS A 208 1.61 -23.66 -10.20
N VAL A 209 1.67 -22.38 -9.87
CA VAL A 209 0.84 -21.35 -10.50
C VAL A 209 1.78 -20.48 -11.31
N GLU A 210 1.46 -20.30 -12.60
CA GLU A 210 2.14 -19.29 -13.40
C GLU A 210 2.04 -17.96 -12.64
N ALA A 211 3.20 -17.39 -12.31
CA ALA A 211 3.24 -16.13 -11.59
C ALA A 211 2.46 -15.09 -12.40
N ALA A 212 1.27 -14.71 -11.91
CA ALA A 212 0.64 -13.49 -12.38
C ALA A 212 1.68 -12.38 -12.21
N SER A 213 1.87 -11.57 -13.23
CA SER A 213 2.72 -10.39 -13.19
C SER A 213 2.20 -9.46 -12.09
N GLU A 214 2.64 -9.71 -10.87
CA GLU A 214 2.49 -8.76 -9.79
C GLU A 214 3.42 -7.62 -10.15
N GLU A 215 2.84 -6.58 -10.76
CA GLU A 215 3.44 -5.25 -10.76
C GLU A 215 3.96 -5.01 -9.35
N GLU A 216 5.27 -4.73 -9.26
CA GLU A 216 5.96 -4.42 -8.03
C GLU A 216 5.31 -3.17 -7.41
N GLU A 217 4.26 -3.34 -6.61
CA GLU A 217 3.85 -2.35 -5.62
C GLU A 217 4.97 -2.31 -4.57
N GLY A 218 5.97 -1.45 -4.82
CA GLY A 218 7.14 -1.20 -3.99
C GLY A 218 7.06 0.05 -3.12
#